data_AF-A0A089XEH2-F1
#
_entry.id   AF-A0A089XEH2-F1
#
_cell.length_a   1.000
_cell.length_b   1.000
_cell.length_c   1.000
_cell.angle_alpha   90.00
_cell.angle_beta   90.00
_cell.angle_gamma   90.00
#
_symmetry.space_group_name_H-M   'P 1'
#
loop_
_entity.id
_entity.type
_entity.pdbx_description
1 polymer ?
#
loop_
_entity_poly.entity_id
_entity_poly.type
_entity_poly.pdbx_seq_one_letter_code
_entity_poly.pdbx_strand_id
1 'polypeptide(L)'
;MSEAAQGNTTRLQQTGEAARAEASATAGQAKQAAGQVAGTAADQAKAVAGEAKQQAGAVAKDLRSRARDEAESQGKRAAEAVRHWADDFAALAENAQSDSPARSLAAQAADRGHRAADYLDRQGVGGVVAEVQDFARRRPGAFLGGALLAGLAVGRLVKVVAKADQASGNGRQAVSGTSETEPGTATLGEPESTALPAGAPPPAPPQVPPTIGTPPRDTPGRPYPEV
;
A
#
# COMPACT_ATOMS: atom_id res chain seq x y z
N MET A 1 -57.51 -12.56 -8.78
CA MET A 1 -56.05 -12.58 -9.06
C MET A 1 -55.20 -12.02 -7.91
N SER A 2 -55.74 -11.83 -6.70
CA SER A 2 -55.05 -11.09 -5.62
C SER A 2 -54.35 -11.96 -4.57
N GLU A 3 -54.55 -13.29 -4.58
CA GLU A 3 -53.93 -14.22 -3.62
C GLU A 3 -52.51 -14.65 -4.01
N ALA A 4 -52.14 -14.58 -5.30
CA ALA A 4 -50.81 -14.99 -5.76
C ALA A 4 -49.69 -14.01 -5.36
N ALA A 5 -50.02 -12.72 -5.13
CA ALA A 5 -49.03 -11.71 -4.74
C ALA A 5 -48.64 -11.81 -3.25
N GLN A 6 -49.56 -12.21 -2.38
CA GLN A 6 -49.34 -12.27 -0.93
C GLN A 6 -48.38 -13.41 -0.54
N GLY A 7 -48.48 -14.56 -1.21
CA GLY A 7 -47.59 -15.70 -0.98
C GLY A 7 -46.12 -15.44 -1.34
N ASN A 8 -45.83 -14.53 -2.28
CA ASN A 8 -44.47 -14.21 -2.68
C ASN A 8 -43.77 -13.30 -1.65
N THR A 9 -44.48 -12.33 -1.10
CA THR A 9 -43.99 -11.47 0.00
C THR A 9 -43.65 -12.26 1.26
N THR A 10 -44.45 -13.27 1.62
CA THR A 10 -44.21 -14.10 2.81
C THR A 10 -42.98 -14.99 2.63
N ARG A 11 -42.76 -15.57 1.44
CA ARG A 11 -41.53 -16.35 1.17
C ARG A 11 -40.28 -15.49 1.18
N LEU A 12 -40.33 -14.28 0.63
CA LEU A 12 -39.21 -13.33 0.61
C LEU A 12 -38.83 -12.86 2.04
N GLN A 13 -39.81 -12.68 2.91
CA GLN A 13 -39.56 -12.36 4.32
C GLN A 13 -38.95 -13.55 5.06
N GLN A 14 -39.48 -14.77 4.87
CA GLN A 14 -38.92 -15.98 5.47
C GLN A 14 -37.48 -16.28 4.99
N THR A 15 -37.18 -16.04 3.72
CA THR A 15 -35.80 -16.19 3.21
C THR A 15 -34.88 -15.08 3.74
N GLY A 16 -35.36 -13.85 3.89
CA GLY A 16 -34.59 -12.76 4.50
C GLY A 16 -34.28 -12.97 5.99
N GLU A 17 -35.23 -13.54 6.75
CA GLU A 17 -35.03 -13.90 8.15
C GLU A 17 -34.08 -15.09 8.32
N ALA A 18 -34.22 -16.11 7.47
CA ALA A 18 -33.29 -17.24 7.44
C ALA A 18 -31.86 -16.80 7.09
N ALA A 19 -31.70 -15.95 6.07
CA ALA A 19 -30.41 -15.39 5.68
C ALA A 19 -29.79 -14.51 6.78
N ARG A 20 -30.60 -13.73 7.51
CA ARG A 20 -30.13 -12.94 8.66
C ARG A 20 -29.74 -13.81 9.85
N ALA A 21 -30.50 -14.86 10.13
CA ALA A 21 -30.19 -15.81 11.20
C ALA A 21 -28.89 -16.56 10.92
N GLU A 22 -28.70 -17.01 9.68
CA GLU A 22 -27.50 -17.68 9.22
C GLU A 22 -26.30 -16.72 9.23
N ALA A 23 -26.44 -15.51 8.71
CA ALA A 23 -25.39 -14.49 8.75
C ALA A 23 -25.01 -14.09 10.18
N SER A 24 -25.99 -14.03 11.11
CA SER A 24 -25.73 -13.74 12.52
C SER A 24 -25.03 -14.90 13.23
N ALA A 25 -25.36 -16.14 12.88
CA ALA A 25 -24.69 -17.34 13.39
C ALA A 25 -23.24 -17.41 12.88
N THR A 26 -23.02 -17.20 11.57
CA THR A 26 -21.68 -17.14 10.98
C THR A 26 -20.87 -15.97 11.53
N ALA A 27 -21.47 -14.79 11.71
CA ALA A 27 -20.82 -13.65 12.33
C ALA A 27 -20.44 -13.93 13.79
N GLY A 28 -21.32 -14.62 14.54
CA GLY A 28 -21.05 -15.07 15.90
C GLY A 28 -19.86 -16.02 15.96
N GLN A 29 -19.85 -17.05 15.11
CA GLN A 29 -18.75 -18.02 15.02
C GLN A 29 -17.44 -17.39 14.57
N ALA A 30 -17.49 -16.51 13.56
CA ALA A 30 -16.32 -15.76 13.10
C ALA A 30 -15.76 -14.84 14.19
N LYS A 31 -16.63 -14.19 14.98
CA LYS A 31 -16.21 -13.34 16.11
C LYS A 31 -15.60 -14.16 17.24
N GLN A 32 -16.10 -15.36 17.49
CA GLN A 32 -15.57 -16.27 18.51
C GLN A 32 -14.22 -16.86 18.11
N ALA A 33 -14.09 -17.30 16.85
CA ALA A 33 -12.84 -17.79 16.28
C ALA A 33 -11.80 -16.66 16.18
N ALA A 34 -12.21 -15.46 15.73
CA ALA A 34 -11.36 -14.28 15.71
C ALA A 34 -10.93 -13.86 17.12
N GLY A 35 -11.78 -13.99 18.13
CA GLY A 35 -11.44 -13.71 19.53
C GLY A 35 -10.34 -14.63 20.08
N GLN A 36 -10.39 -15.93 19.76
CA GLN A 36 -9.38 -16.89 20.17
C GLN A 36 -8.04 -16.68 19.45
N VAL A 37 -8.08 -16.43 18.13
CA VAL A 37 -6.87 -16.14 17.34
C VAL A 37 -6.28 -14.78 17.72
N ALA A 38 -7.11 -13.78 18.00
CA ALA A 38 -6.66 -12.45 18.42
C ALA A 38 -5.93 -12.49 19.78
N GLY A 39 -6.33 -13.37 20.71
CA GLY A 39 -5.63 -13.55 21.98
C GLY A 39 -4.19 -14.02 21.78
N THR A 40 -4.01 -15.14 21.06
CA THR A 40 -2.68 -15.73 20.80
C THR A 40 -1.83 -14.83 19.89
N ALA A 41 -2.43 -14.23 18.87
CA ALA A 41 -1.74 -13.31 17.97
C ALA A 41 -1.34 -12.00 18.68
N ALA A 42 -2.13 -11.51 19.63
CA ALA A 42 -1.78 -10.30 20.38
C ALA A 42 -0.53 -10.51 21.24
N ASP A 43 -0.35 -11.68 21.84
CA ASP A 43 0.83 -11.96 22.66
C ASP A 43 2.10 -12.13 21.83
N GLN A 44 2.01 -12.78 20.66
CA GLN A 44 3.12 -12.83 19.71
C GLN A 44 3.41 -11.44 19.10
N ALA A 45 2.37 -10.66 18.81
CA ALA A 45 2.52 -9.31 18.29
C ALA A 45 3.18 -8.37 19.29
N LYS A 46 2.95 -8.52 20.61
CA LYS A 46 3.66 -7.73 21.63
C LYS A 46 5.17 -7.99 21.62
N ALA A 47 5.59 -9.25 21.46
CA ALA A 47 7.00 -9.62 21.38
C ALA A 47 7.67 -9.00 20.14
N VAL A 48 7.06 -9.17 18.97
CA VAL A 48 7.55 -8.60 17.71
C VAL A 48 7.50 -7.07 17.72
N ALA A 49 6.45 -6.47 18.30
CA ALA A 49 6.33 -5.02 18.40
C ALA A 49 7.40 -4.40 19.30
N GLY A 50 7.83 -5.10 20.35
CA GLY A 50 8.91 -4.64 21.24
C GLY A 50 10.24 -4.49 20.50
N GLU A 51 10.59 -5.48 19.69
CA GLU A 51 11.83 -5.51 18.91
C GLU A 51 11.75 -4.59 17.68
N ALA A 52 10.63 -4.64 16.94
CA ALA A 52 10.37 -3.75 15.83
C ALA A 52 10.36 -2.27 16.24
N LYS A 53 9.86 -1.93 17.44
CA LYS A 53 9.87 -0.55 17.95
C LYS A 53 11.29 -0.03 18.19
N GLN A 54 12.21 -0.89 18.64
CA GLN A 54 13.61 -0.50 18.86
C GLN A 54 14.31 -0.25 17.51
N GLN A 55 14.14 -1.16 16.56
CA GLN A 55 14.73 -1.05 15.22
C GLN A 55 14.11 0.13 14.43
N ALA A 56 12.78 0.25 14.43
CA ALA A 56 12.08 1.36 13.79
C ALA A 56 12.36 2.71 14.47
N GLY A 57 12.57 2.72 15.78
CA GLY A 57 12.93 3.93 16.53
C GLY A 57 14.28 4.50 16.09
N ALA A 58 15.27 3.65 15.85
CA ALA A 58 16.57 4.06 15.32
C ALA A 58 16.44 4.64 13.91
N VAL A 59 15.77 3.92 13.01
CA VAL A 59 15.53 4.37 11.64
C VAL A 59 14.75 5.69 11.61
N ALA A 60 13.70 5.82 12.44
CA ALA A 60 12.90 7.04 12.51
C ALA A 60 13.68 8.24 13.08
N LYS A 61 14.58 8.00 14.05
CA LYS A 61 15.46 9.04 14.60
C LYS A 61 16.44 9.52 13.54
N ASP A 62 17.05 8.61 12.79
CA ASP A 62 17.98 8.91 11.71
C ASP A 62 17.27 9.65 10.57
N LEU A 63 16.07 9.19 10.17
CA LEU A 63 15.24 9.86 9.18
C LEU A 63 14.87 11.27 9.63
N ARG A 64 14.54 11.46 10.91
CA ARG A 64 14.18 12.77 11.46
C ARG A 64 15.38 13.72 11.50
N SER A 65 16.57 13.23 11.85
CA SER A 65 17.79 14.05 11.81
C SER A 65 18.06 14.47 10.37
N ARG A 66 18.16 13.50 9.46
CA ARG A 66 18.39 13.75 8.04
C ARG A 66 17.33 14.66 7.43
N ALA A 67 16.06 14.45 7.72
CA ALA A 67 14.99 15.32 7.21
C ALA A 67 15.10 16.75 7.72
N ARG A 68 15.59 16.98 8.95
CA ARG A 68 15.84 18.35 9.45
C ARG A 68 17.05 18.96 8.76
N ASP A 69 18.15 18.21 8.68
CA ASP A 69 19.41 18.65 8.06
C ASP A 69 19.24 18.91 6.54
N GLU A 70 18.40 18.11 5.88
CA GLU A 70 18.08 18.21 4.44
C GLU A 70 16.97 19.22 4.16
N ALA A 71 15.99 19.41 5.04
CA ALA A 71 14.92 20.41 4.86
C ALA A 71 15.47 21.84 4.84
N GLU A 72 16.52 22.12 5.62
CA GLU A 72 17.16 23.45 5.64
C GLU A 72 17.91 23.75 4.32
N SER A 73 18.41 22.73 3.62
CA SER A 73 19.19 22.89 2.37
C SER A 73 18.37 22.66 1.09
N GLN A 74 17.34 21.81 1.12
CA GLN A 74 16.48 21.47 -0.03
C GLN A 74 15.12 22.18 -0.03
N GLY A 75 14.75 22.88 1.04
CA GLY A 75 13.45 23.57 1.17
C GLY A 75 13.15 24.55 0.03
N LYS A 76 14.17 25.21 -0.54
CA LYS A 76 13.99 26.12 -1.69
C LYS A 76 13.59 25.38 -2.97
N ARG A 77 14.18 24.22 -3.26
CA ARG A 77 13.84 23.41 -4.45
C ARG A 77 12.48 22.73 -4.30
N ALA A 78 12.13 22.34 -3.08
CA ALA A 78 10.79 21.82 -2.79
C ALA A 78 9.71 22.90 -2.98
N ALA A 79 9.98 24.14 -2.57
CA ALA A 79 9.06 25.26 -2.79
C ALA A 79 8.84 25.55 -4.28
N GLU A 80 9.91 25.49 -5.10
CA GLU A 80 9.81 25.62 -6.57
C GLU A 80 9.01 24.48 -7.21
N ALA A 81 9.22 23.23 -6.76
CA ALA A 81 8.45 22.08 -7.26
C ALA A 81 6.96 22.18 -6.92
N VAL A 82 6.63 22.61 -5.69
CA VAL A 82 5.24 22.83 -5.27
C VAL A 82 4.59 23.96 -6.06
N ARG A 83 5.34 25.03 -6.35
CA ARG A 83 4.86 26.15 -7.17
C ARG A 83 4.50 25.68 -8.59
N HIS A 84 5.39 24.90 -9.20
CA HIS A 84 5.16 24.35 -10.55
C HIS A 84 3.93 23.45 -10.61
N TRP A 85 3.77 22.56 -9.62
CA TRP A 85 2.57 21.72 -9.54
C TRP A 85 1.29 22.52 -9.29
N ALA A 86 1.35 23.56 -8.46
CA ALA A 86 0.20 24.43 -8.23
C ALA A 86 -0.24 25.14 -9.51
N ASP A 87 0.71 25.55 -10.35
CA ASP A 87 0.42 26.18 -11.64
C ASP A 87 -0.16 25.16 -12.65
N ASP A 88 0.33 23.91 -12.65
CA ASP A 88 -0.23 22.82 -13.48
C ASP A 88 -1.66 22.43 -13.05
N PHE A 89 -1.93 22.37 -11.75
CA PHE A 89 -3.26 22.08 -11.22
C PHE A 89 -4.24 23.23 -11.47
N ALA A 90 -3.79 24.48 -11.43
CA ALA A 90 -4.59 25.64 -11.80
C ALA A 90 -5.00 25.58 -13.28
N ALA A 91 -4.05 25.24 -14.17
CA ALA A 91 -4.32 25.07 -15.60
C ALA A 91 -5.27 23.89 -15.91
N LEU A 92 -5.22 22.81 -15.11
CA LEU A 92 -6.17 21.70 -15.20
C LEU A 92 -7.55 22.06 -14.67
N ALA A 93 -7.62 22.81 -13.56
CA ALA A 93 -8.88 23.21 -12.92
C ALA A 93 -9.66 24.20 -13.78
N GLU A 94 -8.98 25.10 -14.50
CA GLU A 94 -9.59 26.00 -15.48
C GLU A 94 -10.20 25.26 -16.69
N ASN A 95 -9.81 24.01 -16.93
CA ASN A 95 -10.29 23.18 -18.04
C ASN A 95 -11.30 22.08 -17.65
N ALA A 96 -11.68 21.95 -16.37
CA ALA A 96 -12.55 20.86 -15.91
C ALA A 96 -14.05 21.21 -15.94
N GLN A 97 -14.85 20.51 -16.77
CA GLN A 97 -16.31 20.67 -16.84
C GLN A 97 -17.06 20.22 -15.55
N SER A 98 -18.17 20.91 -15.26
CA SER A 98 -18.71 21.16 -13.90
C SER A 98 -19.85 20.27 -13.38
N ASP A 99 -20.27 19.19 -14.06
CA ASP A 99 -21.48 18.44 -13.66
C ASP A 99 -21.21 16.97 -13.30
N SER A 100 -21.17 16.66 -11.99
CA SER A 100 -21.11 15.29 -11.48
C SER A 100 -21.56 15.19 -10.00
N PRO A 101 -22.16 14.06 -9.55
CA PRO A 101 -22.44 13.74 -8.13
C PRO A 101 -21.24 13.91 -7.19
N ALA A 102 -20.02 13.89 -7.77
CA ALA A 102 -18.79 14.27 -7.12
C ALA A 102 -18.84 15.67 -6.48
N ARG A 103 -19.70 16.60 -6.94
CA ARG A 103 -19.85 17.95 -6.39
C ARG A 103 -20.33 17.94 -4.93
N SER A 104 -21.21 17.02 -4.56
CA SER A 104 -21.71 16.90 -3.18
C SER A 104 -20.65 16.33 -2.23
N LEU A 105 -19.83 15.40 -2.72
CA LEU A 105 -18.67 14.85 -2.00
C LEU A 105 -17.53 15.86 -1.94
N ALA A 106 -17.32 16.62 -3.02
CA ALA A 106 -16.36 17.71 -3.08
C ALA A 106 -16.76 18.85 -2.14
N ALA A 107 -18.05 19.18 -2.03
CA ALA A 107 -18.54 20.16 -1.06
C ALA A 107 -18.33 19.70 0.38
N GLN A 108 -18.60 18.42 0.70
CA GLN A 108 -18.31 17.85 2.02
C GLN A 108 -16.81 17.76 2.31
N ALA A 109 -15.99 17.48 1.29
CA ALA A 109 -14.54 17.50 1.40
C ALA A 109 -14.02 18.92 1.59
N ALA A 110 -14.59 19.92 0.90
CA ALA A 110 -14.23 21.33 1.03
C ALA A 110 -14.56 21.87 2.43
N ASP A 111 -15.72 21.52 2.98
CA ASP A 111 -16.12 21.92 4.34
C ASP A 111 -15.24 21.27 5.43
N ARG A 112 -14.85 20.00 5.23
CA ARG A 112 -13.84 19.36 6.08
C ARG A 112 -12.45 19.95 5.88
N GLY A 113 -12.11 20.34 4.65
CA GLY A 113 -10.85 20.98 4.30
C GLY A 113 -10.70 22.36 4.95
N HIS A 114 -11.77 23.16 4.98
CA HIS A 114 -11.78 24.45 5.68
C HIS A 114 -11.54 24.27 7.18
N ARG A 115 -12.20 23.29 7.80
CA ARG A 115 -11.97 22.98 9.22
C ARG A 115 -10.56 22.47 9.49
N ALA A 116 -9.97 21.72 8.56
CA ALA A 116 -8.58 21.28 8.66
C ALA A 116 -7.59 22.45 8.48
N ALA A 117 -7.89 23.40 7.57
CA ALA A 117 -7.09 24.61 7.36
C ALA A 117 -7.15 25.54 8.59
N ASP A 118 -8.34 25.78 9.13
CA ASP A 118 -8.55 26.53 10.37
C ASP A 118 -7.84 25.91 11.56
N TYR A 119 -7.83 24.57 11.63
CA TYR A 119 -7.12 23.85 12.68
C TYR A 119 -5.61 23.98 12.49
N LEU A 120 -5.10 23.88 11.26
CA LEU A 120 -3.69 24.04 10.95
C LEU A 120 -3.20 25.48 11.22
N ASP A 121 -4.02 26.49 10.95
CA ASP A 121 -3.74 27.90 11.22
C ASP A 121 -3.65 28.18 12.73
N ARG A 122 -4.57 27.62 13.51
CA ARG A 122 -4.63 27.82 14.97
C ARG A 122 -3.61 26.98 15.76
N GLN A 123 -3.44 25.71 15.41
CA GLN A 123 -2.59 24.76 16.14
C GLN A 123 -1.18 24.64 15.56
N GLY A 124 -0.95 25.12 14.34
CA GLY A 124 0.28 24.91 13.59
C GLY A 124 0.57 23.43 13.30
N VAL A 125 1.67 23.17 12.60
CA VAL A 125 2.11 21.81 12.25
C VAL A 125 2.36 20.95 13.50
N GLY A 126 2.89 21.55 14.57
CA GLY A 126 3.16 20.85 15.82
C GLY A 126 1.90 20.31 16.50
N GLY A 127 0.81 21.09 16.51
CA GLY A 127 -0.46 20.66 17.10
C GLY A 127 -1.18 19.58 16.29
N VAL A 128 -1.08 19.62 14.95
CA VAL A 128 -1.64 18.54 14.10
C VAL A 128 -0.92 17.22 14.34
N VAL A 129 0.41 17.23 14.44
CA VAL A 129 1.19 16.02 14.72
C VAL A 129 0.86 15.47 16.12
N ALA A 130 0.68 16.35 17.10
CA ALA A 130 0.27 15.95 18.45
C ALA A 130 -1.12 15.29 18.45
N GLU A 131 -2.08 15.83 17.69
CA GLU A 131 -3.43 15.26 17.57
C GLU A 131 -3.43 13.88 16.89
N VAL A 132 -2.67 13.74 15.80
CA VAL A 132 -2.49 12.43 15.12
C VAL A 132 -1.84 11.42 16.07
N GLN A 133 -0.87 11.87 16.88
CA GLN A 133 -0.24 11.02 17.88
C GLN A 133 -1.22 10.61 18.99
N ASP A 134 -2.07 11.52 19.46
CA ASP A 134 -3.11 11.21 20.45
C ASP A 134 -4.16 10.25 19.89
N PHE A 135 -4.60 10.47 18.65
CA PHE A 135 -5.51 9.57 17.93
C PHE A 135 -4.91 8.16 17.79
N ALA A 136 -3.64 8.05 17.39
CA ALA A 136 -2.94 6.77 17.27
C ALA A 136 -2.87 6.02 18.61
N ARG A 137 -2.67 6.73 19.73
CA ARG A 137 -2.66 6.15 21.08
C ARG A 137 -4.05 5.71 21.53
N ARG A 138 -5.10 6.49 21.20
CA ARG A 138 -6.50 6.22 21.61
C ARG A 138 -7.18 5.14 20.77
N ARG A 139 -6.82 5.02 19.49
CA ARG A 139 -7.47 4.14 18.51
C ARG A 139 -6.41 3.38 17.68
N PRO A 140 -5.61 2.49 18.28
CA PRO A 140 -4.51 1.84 17.58
C PRO A 140 -4.97 1.03 16.35
N GLY A 141 -6.09 0.30 16.44
CA GLY A 141 -6.61 -0.48 15.30
C GLY A 141 -7.03 0.38 14.09
N ALA A 142 -7.69 1.52 14.33
CA ALA A 142 -8.12 2.41 13.26
C ALA A 142 -6.92 3.13 12.62
N PHE A 143 -5.93 3.52 13.43
CA PHE A 143 -4.71 4.13 12.93
C PHE A 143 -3.90 3.15 12.07
N LEU A 144 -3.69 1.91 12.52
CA LEU A 144 -2.97 0.90 11.74
C LEU A 144 -3.71 0.58 10.43
N GLY A 145 -5.03 0.39 10.46
CA GLY A 145 -5.83 0.15 9.26
C GLY A 145 -5.77 1.32 8.27
N GLY A 146 -5.90 2.56 8.76
CA GLY A 146 -5.80 3.77 7.94
C GLY A 146 -4.41 3.97 7.37
N ALA A 147 -3.36 3.76 8.16
CA ALA A 147 -1.97 3.89 7.73
C ALA A 147 -1.61 2.86 6.65
N LEU A 148 -2.14 1.64 6.73
CA LEU A 148 -1.96 0.61 5.70
C LEU A 148 -2.60 1.02 4.38
N LEU A 149 -3.85 1.49 4.41
CA LEU A 149 -4.56 1.95 3.23
C LEU A 149 -3.88 3.19 2.60
N ALA A 150 -3.50 4.16 3.43
CA ALA A 150 -2.79 5.35 3.00
C ALA A 150 -1.40 5.01 2.43
N GLY A 151 -0.66 4.13 3.09
CA GLY A 151 0.65 3.67 2.65
C GLY A 151 0.58 2.94 1.31
N LEU A 152 -0.44 2.11 1.09
CA LEU A 152 -0.66 1.44 -0.20
C LEU A 152 -0.97 2.44 -1.31
N ALA A 153 -1.83 3.43 -1.03
CA ALA A 153 -2.16 4.47 -1.99
C ALA A 153 -0.93 5.29 -2.40
N VAL A 154 -0.16 5.77 -1.42
CA VAL A 154 1.10 6.51 -1.66
C VAL A 154 2.13 5.64 -2.38
N GLY A 155 2.30 4.38 -1.98
CA GLY A 155 3.23 3.46 -2.62
C GLY A 155 2.88 3.18 -4.09
N ARG A 156 1.59 3.09 -4.42
CA ARG A 156 1.10 2.99 -5.81
C ARG A 156 1.42 4.24 -6.62
N LEU A 157 1.24 5.43 -6.05
CA LEU A 157 1.56 6.70 -6.70
C LEU A 157 3.06 6.83 -6.99
N VAL A 158 3.92 6.57 -6.00
CA VAL A 158 5.38 6.60 -6.18
C VAL A 158 5.82 5.64 -7.28
N LYS A 159 5.23 4.44 -7.37
CA LYS A 159 5.56 3.47 -8.42
C LYS A 159 5.11 3.91 -9.82
N VAL A 160 4.02 4.67 -9.92
CA VAL A 160 3.56 5.23 -11.19
C VAL A 160 4.47 6.38 -11.63
N VAL A 161 4.80 7.30 -10.73
CA VAL A 161 5.72 8.42 -11.01
C VAL A 161 7.10 7.90 -11.41
N ALA A 162 7.65 6.91 -10.68
CA ALA A 162 8.94 6.30 -11.02
C ALA A 162 8.93 5.55 -12.38
N LYS A 163 7.79 5.04 -12.83
CA LYS A 163 7.66 4.46 -14.19
C LYS A 163 7.50 5.53 -15.27
N ALA A 164 6.87 6.66 -14.96
CA ALA A 164 6.75 7.79 -15.89
C ALA A 164 8.11 8.45 -16.16
N ASP A 165 8.95 8.56 -15.13
CA ASP A 165 10.30 9.13 -15.25
C ASP A 165 11.21 8.29 -16.18
N GLN A 166 11.11 6.96 -16.09
CA GLN A 166 11.82 6.01 -16.98
C GLN A 166 11.31 6.06 -18.43
N ALA A 167 10.02 6.38 -18.65
CA ALA A 167 9.46 6.52 -19.99
C ALA A 167 9.88 7.84 -20.67
N SER A 168 10.12 8.90 -19.89
CA SER A 168 10.62 10.19 -20.40
C SER A 168 12.13 10.20 -20.67
N GLY A 169 12.89 9.21 -20.19
CA GLY A 169 14.34 9.07 -20.43
C GLY A 169 14.75 8.40 -21.74
N ASN A 170 13.83 7.75 -22.47
CA ASN A 170 14.14 6.95 -23.67
C ASN A 170 13.71 7.60 -25.00
N GLY A 171 13.44 8.91 -25.02
CA GLY A 171 13.00 9.65 -26.21
C GLY A 171 14.09 10.13 -27.17
N ARG A 172 15.28 9.54 -27.18
CA ARG A 172 16.31 9.83 -28.20
C ARG A 172 17.03 8.54 -28.61
N GLN A 173 16.85 8.15 -29.87
CA GLN A 173 17.46 7.04 -30.63
C GLN A 173 16.66 5.73 -30.66
N ALA A 174 15.76 5.63 -31.66
CA ALA A 174 15.86 4.61 -32.71
C ALA A 174 14.88 4.94 -33.84
N VAL A 175 15.28 5.83 -34.74
CA VAL A 175 14.86 5.73 -36.15
C VAL A 175 15.64 4.55 -36.73
N SER A 176 14.98 3.43 -37.01
CA SER A 176 15.39 2.44 -38.02
C SER A 176 14.30 1.39 -38.18
N GLY A 177 13.82 1.21 -39.41
CA GLY A 177 13.03 0.04 -39.80
C GLY A 177 11.72 0.37 -40.49
N THR A 178 11.81 0.89 -41.71
CA THR A 178 10.76 0.75 -42.72
C THR A 178 10.31 -0.71 -42.79
N SER A 179 9.01 -0.96 -42.60
CA SER A 179 8.33 -2.10 -43.21
C SER A 179 6.88 -1.68 -43.41
N GLU A 180 6.67 -1.16 -44.62
CA GLU A 180 5.41 -1.12 -45.32
C GLU A 180 4.73 -2.50 -45.23
N THR A 181 3.46 -2.54 -44.86
CA THR A 181 2.62 -3.73 -45.09
C THR A 181 1.25 -3.25 -45.53
N GLU A 182 1.04 -3.40 -46.83
CA GLU A 182 -0.23 -3.25 -47.54
C GLU A 182 -1.40 -3.99 -46.85
N PRO A 183 -2.64 -3.56 -47.09
CA PRO A 183 -3.83 -4.33 -46.74
C PRO A 183 -4.08 -5.41 -47.80
N GLY A 184 -3.81 -6.68 -47.47
CA GLY A 184 -3.98 -7.78 -48.44
C GLY A 184 -4.16 -9.18 -47.85
N THR A 185 -5.39 -9.67 -47.96
CA THR A 185 -5.80 -11.06 -48.26
C THR A 185 -5.51 -12.18 -47.24
N ALA A 186 -6.60 -12.82 -46.81
CA ALA A 186 -6.65 -14.03 -45.99
C ALA A 186 -5.87 -15.20 -46.60
N THR A 187 -5.13 -15.94 -45.78
CA THR A 187 -4.67 -17.31 -46.05
C THR A 187 -4.77 -18.11 -44.77
N LEU A 188 -5.45 -19.26 -44.85
CA LEU A 188 -5.72 -20.20 -43.76
C LEU A 188 -4.41 -20.79 -43.20
N GLY A 189 -4.27 -20.79 -41.88
CA GLY A 189 -3.35 -21.62 -41.11
C GLY A 189 -4.11 -22.29 -39.96
N GLU A 190 -3.95 -23.60 -39.87
CA GLU A 190 -4.65 -24.57 -39.00
C GLU A 190 -4.57 -24.31 -37.48
N PRO A 191 -5.48 -24.93 -36.69
CA PRO A 191 -5.59 -24.70 -35.25
C PRO A 191 -4.68 -25.65 -34.47
N GLU A 192 -3.71 -25.12 -33.70
CA GLU A 192 -2.99 -25.92 -32.71
C GLU A 192 -3.06 -25.33 -31.29
N SER A 193 -3.77 -26.09 -30.45
CA SER A 193 -3.52 -26.32 -29.02
C SER A 193 -3.74 -25.17 -28.02
N THR A 194 -4.99 -25.07 -27.56
CA THR A 194 -5.35 -24.45 -26.28
C THR A 194 -4.77 -25.28 -25.12
N ALA A 195 -3.62 -24.86 -24.58
CA ALA A 195 -3.15 -25.37 -23.29
C ALA A 195 -3.72 -24.53 -22.13
N LEU A 196 -4.37 -25.21 -21.20
CA LEU A 196 -4.85 -24.71 -19.90
C LEU A 196 -3.74 -23.97 -19.12
N PRO A 197 -4.07 -23.03 -18.21
CA PRO A 197 -3.09 -22.50 -17.26
C PRO A 197 -2.62 -23.63 -16.34
N ALA A 198 -1.43 -24.15 -16.60
CA ALA A 198 -0.74 -25.12 -15.77
C ALA A 198 -0.38 -24.50 -14.42
N GLY A 199 -0.50 -25.33 -13.37
CA GLY A 199 -0.33 -24.95 -11.97
C GLY A 199 1.04 -24.34 -11.62
N ALA A 200 1.06 -23.74 -10.44
CA ALA A 200 2.22 -23.10 -9.84
C ALA A 200 3.50 -23.97 -9.91
N PRO A 201 4.68 -23.38 -10.17
CA PRO A 201 5.94 -24.11 -10.08
C PRO A 201 6.19 -24.58 -8.63
N PRO A 202 6.77 -25.78 -8.41
CA PRO A 202 7.12 -26.25 -7.08
C PRO A 202 8.16 -25.33 -6.42
N PRO A 203 8.15 -25.19 -5.09
CA PRO A 203 9.13 -24.36 -4.37
C PRO A 203 10.55 -24.92 -4.56
N ALA A 204 11.50 -24.02 -4.85
CA ALA A 204 12.91 -24.36 -4.92
C ALA A 204 13.42 -24.90 -3.57
N PRO A 205 14.34 -25.88 -3.55
CA PRO A 205 14.94 -26.36 -2.32
C PRO A 205 15.70 -25.23 -1.59
N PRO A 206 15.73 -25.23 -0.25
CA PRO A 206 16.41 -24.20 0.53
C PRO A 206 17.91 -24.19 0.19
N GLN A 207 18.39 -23.05 -0.29
CA GLN A 207 19.82 -22.83 -0.47
C GLN A 207 20.46 -22.67 0.92
N VAL A 208 21.33 -23.62 1.28
CA VAL A 208 22.19 -23.49 2.45
C VAL A 208 23.22 -22.36 2.19
N PRO A 209 23.41 -21.40 3.11
CA PRO A 209 24.46 -20.40 2.97
C PRO A 209 25.83 -21.10 2.97
N PRO A 210 26.84 -20.59 2.25
CA PRO A 210 28.18 -21.15 2.32
C PRO A 210 28.71 -21.05 3.76
N THR A 211 29.06 -22.20 4.33
CA THR A 211 29.83 -22.29 5.57
C THR A 211 31.10 -21.47 5.41
N ILE A 212 31.18 -20.33 6.11
CA ILE A 212 32.44 -19.61 6.29
C ILE A 212 33.39 -20.58 6.99
N GLY A 213 34.43 -21.00 6.26
CA GLY A 213 35.47 -21.87 6.77
C GLY A 213 36.09 -21.26 8.01
N THR A 214 36.00 -21.99 9.12
CA THR A 214 36.78 -21.72 10.34
C THR A 214 38.26 -21.66 9.96
N PRO A 215 39.01 -20.60 10.32
CA PRO A 215 40.45 -20.61 10.11
C PRO A 215 41.07 -21.77 10.91
N PRO A 216 42.08 -22.47 10.36
CA PRO A 216 42.76 -23.52 11.11
C PRO A 216 43.34 -22.93 12.40
N ARG A 217 43.01 -23.56 13.52
CA ARG A 217 43.65 -23.26 14.80
C ARG A 217 45.13 -23.58 14.68
N ASP A 218 45.94 -22.58 15.00
CA ASP A 218 47.37 -22.71 15.21
C ASP A 218 47.63 -23.90 16.13
N THR A 219 48.42 -24.84 15.62
CA THR A 219 48.86 -26.01 16.39
C THR A 219 50.00 -25.53 17.29
N PRO A 220 49.93 -25.63 18.63
CA PRO A 220 51.08 -25.30 19.45
C PRO A 220 52.22 -26.27 19.10
N GLY A 221 53.30 -25.69 18.58
CA GLY A 221 54.53 -26.38 18.26
C GLY A 221 55.06 -27.14 19.47
N ARG A 222 55.41 -28.41 19.25
CA ARG A 222 56.16 -29.22 20.21
C ARG A 222 57.56 -28.61 20.40
N PRO A 223 58.13 -28.68 21.63
CA PRO A 223 59.47 -28.19 21.89
C PRO A 223 60.52 -29.05 21.16
N TYR A 224 61.46 -28.39 20.49
CA TYR A 224 62.69 -29.03 20.02
C TYR A 224 63.68 -29.15 21.20
N PRO A 225 64.42 -30.26 21.33
CA PRO A 225 65.47 -30.38 22.35
C PRO A 225 66.71 -29.56 21.96
N GLU A 226 67.33 -28.95 22.98
CA GLU A 226 68.66 -28.33 22.90
C GLU A 226 69.73 -29.37 22.52
N VAL A 227 70.64 -28.96 21.62
CA VAL A 227 72.05 -29.35 21.58
C VAL A 227 72.89 -28.19 21.06
#